data_AF-A0A1F5S225-F1
#
_entry.id   AF-A0A1F5S225-F1
#
_cell.length_a   1.000
_cell.length_b   1.000
_cell.length_c   1.000
_cell.angle_alpha   90.00
_cell.angle_beta   90.00
_cell.angle_gamma   90.00
#
_symmetry.space_group_name_H-M   'P 1'
#
loop_
_entity.id
_entity.type
_entity.pdbx_description
1 polymer ?
#
loop_
_entity_poly.entity_id
_entity_poly.type
_entity_poly.pdbx_seq_one_letter_code
_entity_poly.pdbx_strand_id
1 'polypeptide(L)'
;MAQNTVGGGGKNTTMAIIAYLLFFVPLLTGDAKKDSFVKYHTKQGLVLFLLAVLITVVGWFIPFYFWWTIRWILNLGILVLLIIGISNAVGGKEAPLPLIGKFSDVFKF
;
A
#
# COMPACT_ATOMS: atom_id res chain seq x y z
N MET A 1 -7.38 2.72 -31.59
CA MET A 1 -8.11 2.29 -30.38
C MET A 1 -8.07 3.44 -29.39
N ALA A 2 -9.24 3.80 -28.89
CA ALA A 2 -9.65 5.16 -28.59
C ALA A 2 -9.14 5.72 -27.23
N GLN A 3 -8.72 6.98 -27.30
CA GLN A 3 -8.91 8.09 -26.36
C GLN A 3 -8.30 8.00 -24.94
N ASN A 4 -7.15 8.68 -24.82
CA ASN A 4 -6.72 9.39 -23.61
C ASN A 4 -7.68 10.57 -23.37
N THR A 5 -8.62 10.45 -22.44
CA THR A 5 -9.38 11.60 -21.92
C THR A 5 -8.78 12.06 -20.61
N VAL A 6 -7.99 13.12 -20.69
CA VAL A 6 -7.76 14.06 -19.60
C VAL A 6 -9.09 14.75 -19.31
N GLY A 7 -9.62 14.58 -18.09
CA GLY A 7 -10.75 15.35 -17.56
C GLY A 7 -12.10 14.63 -17.57
N GLY A 8 -12.58 14.26 -16.38
CA GLY A 8 -13.98 13.87 -16.18
C GLY A 8 -14.22 13.02 -14.92
N GLY A 9 -14.67 13.65 -13.83
CA GLY A 9 -15.59 13.15 -12.79
C GLY A 9 -15.70 11.66 -12.41
N GLY A 10 -14.66 10.84 -12.56
CA GLY A 10 -14.65 9.42 -12.20
C GLY A 10 -13.35 9.07 -11.49
N LYS A 11 -13.43 8.23 -10.45
CA LYS A 11 -12.31 7.85 -9.58
C LYS A 11 -11.05 7.54 -10.41
N ASN A 12 -9.92 8.17 -10.07
CA ASN A 12 -8.65 8.01 -10.78
C ASN A 12 -8.01 6.65 -10.47
N THR A 13 -8.57 5.58 -11.04
CA THR A 13 -8.15 4.18 -10.84
C THR A 13 -6.66 3.99 -11.16
N THR A 14 -6.15 4.66 -12.20
CA THR A 14 -4.72 4.66 -12.55
C THR A 14 -3.86 5.22 -11.43
N MET A 15 -4.28 6.33 -10.81
CA MET A 15 -3.55 6.94 -9.69
C MET A 15 -3.61 6.06 -8.44
N ALA A 16 -4.71 5.35 -8.21
CA ALA A 16 -4.88 4.43 -7.10
C ALA A 16 -4.01 3.16 -7.23
N ILE A 17 -3.81 2.65 -8.46
CA ILE A 17 -2.86 1.56 -8.73
C ILE A 17 -1.42 2.03 -8.51
N ILE A 18 -1.09 3.23 -9.00
CA ILE A 18 0.23 3.84 -8.78
C ILE A 18 0.49 4.09 -7.30
N ALA A 19 -0.53 4.50 -6.52
CA ALA A 19 -0.43 4.63 -5.07
C ALA A 19 -0.05 3.32 -4.36
N TYR A 20 -0.43 2.17 -4.94
CA TYR A 20 -0.13 0.88 -4.36
C TYR A 20 1.30 0.41 -4.69
N LEU A 21 1.74 0.61 -5.93
CA LEU A 21 3.11 0.28 -6.34
C LEU A 21 4.15 1.28 -5.83
N LEU A 22 3.78 2.56 -5.72
CA LEU A 22 4.56 3.66 -5.19
C LEU A 22 3.68 4.48 -4.24
N PHE A 23 3.58 4.08 -2.97
CA PHE A 23 2.90 4.90 -1.95
C PHE A 23 3.48 6.33 -1.84
N PHE A 24 4.72 6.52 -2.30
CA PHE A 24 5.37 7.82 -2.41
C PHE A 24 4.77 8.73 -3.50
N VAL A 25 4.25 8.20 -4.62
CA VAL A 25 3.81 9.06 -5.73
C VAL A 25 2.62 9.95 -5.35
N PRO A 26 1.52 9.45 -4.76
CA PRO A 26 0.40 10.29 -4.36
C PRO A 26 0.73 11.26 -3.22
N LEU A 27 1.72 10.92 -2.38
CA LEU A 27 2.26 11.81 -1.34
C LEU A 27 3.05 12.96 -1.96
N LEU A 28 3.84 12.69 -3.01
CA LEU A 28 4.67 13.68 -3.70
C LEU A 28 3.88 14.56 -4.69
N THR A 29 2.86 14.01 -5.37
CA THR A 29 1.99 14.77 -6.28
C THR A 29 0.88 15.53 -5.55
N GLY A 30 0.69 15.28 -4.25
CA GLY A 30 -0.34 15.92 -3.44
C GLY A 30 -1.75 15.42 -3.70
N ASP A 31 -1.94 14.41 -4.54
CA ASP A 31 -3.26 13.86 -4.87
C ASP A 31 -3.90 13.14 -3.68
N ALA A 32 -3.09 12.65 -2.73
CA ALA A 32 -3.58 12.17 -1.44
C ALA A 32 -4.31 13.24 -0.59
N LYS A 33 -4.16 14.54 -0.90
CA LYS A 33 -4.92 15.62 -0.24
C LYS A 33 -6.25 15.93 -0.94
N LYS A 34 -6.39 15.54 -2.20
CA LYS A 34 -7.55 15.88 -3.03
C LYS A 34 -8.62 14.80 -3.03
N ASP A 35 -8.22 13.54 -2.83
CA ASP A 35 -9.10 12.39 -2.94
C ASP A 35 -8.96 11.45 -1.72
N SER A 36 -10.07 11.23 -1.01
CA SER A 36 -10.13 10.35 0.17
C SER A 36 -9.78 8.89 -0.15
N PHE A 37 -10.10 8.43 -1.37
CA PHE A 37 -9.80 7.09 -1.83
C PHE A 37 -8.30 6.89 -2.04
N VAL A 38 -7.68 7.86 -2.72
CA VAL A 38 -6.22 7.89 -2.90
C VAL A 38 -5.52 7.99 -1.55
N LYS A 39 -6.04 8.83 -0.65
CA LYS A 39 -5.55 8.99 0.72
C LYS A 39 -5.59 7.69 1.51
N TYR A 40 -6.69 6.94 1.44
CA TYR A 40 -6.87 5.67 2.13
C TYR A 40 -5.83 4.63 1.70
N HIS A 41 -5.70 4.40 0.38
CA HIS A 41 -4.74 3.45 -0.16
C HIS A 41 -3.28 3.90 0.02
N THR A 42 -3.02 5.21 0.05
CA THR A 42 -1.71 5.77 0.40
C THR A 42 -1.32 5.44 1.85
N LYS A 43 -2.25 5.57 2.81
CA LYS A 43 -2.01 5.18 4.21
C LYS A 43 -1.75 3.69 4.35
N GLN A 44 -2.52 2.84 3.66
CA GLN A 44 -2.27 1.39 3.65
C GLN A 44 -0.90 1.03 3.04
N GLY A 45 -0.52 1.66 1.93
CA GLY A 45 0.79 1.48 1.32
C GLY A 45 1.94 1.88 2.26
N LEU A 46 1.77 2.99 2.99
CA LEU A 46 2.73 3.43 4.01
C LEU A 46 2.86 2.43 5.16
N VAL A 47 1.76 1.88 5.66
CA VAL A 47 1.77 0.84 6.71
C VAL A 47 2.50 -0.41 6.23
N LEU A 48 2.24 -0.88 5.01
CA LEU A 48 2.94 -2.02 4.40
C LEU A 48 4.44 -1.76 4.27
N PHE A 49 4.83 -0.56 3.86
CA PHE A 49 6.23 -0.16 3.77
C PHE A 49 6.91 -0.16 5.14
N LEU A 50 6.27 0.44 6.16
CA LEU A 50 6.80 0.46 7.52
C LEU A 50 6.92 -0.94 8.11
N LEU A 51 5.98 -1.84 7.80
CA LEU A 51 6.08 -3.24 8.19
C LEU A 51 7.31 -3.91 7.54
N ALA A 52 7.56 -3.67 6.25
CA ALA A 52 8.73 -4.20 5.56
C ALA A 52 10.06 -3.66 6.11
N VAL A 53 10.11 -2.37 6.45
CA VAL A 53 11.26 -1.76 7.14
C VAL A 53 11.47 -2.37 8.52
N LEU A 54 10.40 -2.51 9.32
CA LEU A 54 10.46 -3.10 10.66
C LEU A 54 11.00 -4.54 10.61
N ILE A 55 10.50 -5.36 9.68
CA ILE A 55 10.99 -6.72 9.46
C ILE A 55 12.47 -6.70 9.12
N THR A 56 12.90 -5.81 8.22
CA THR A 56 14.31 -5.69 7.84
C THR A 56 15.19 -5.30 9.04
N VAL A 57 14.77 -4.33 9.84
CA VAL A 57 15.52 -3.86 11.03
C VAL A 57 15.57 -4.93 12.11
N VAL A 58 14.46 -5.59 12.42
CA VAL A 58 14.42 -6.71 13.39
C VAL A 58 15.33 -7.86 12.93
N GLY A 59 15.38 -8.11 11.62
CA GLY A 59 16.24 -9.12 11.03
C GLY A 59 17.73 -8.90 11.24
N TRP A 60 18.18 -7.67 11.45
CA TRP A 60 19.60 -7.40 11.75
C TRP A 60 20.03 -7.91 13.13
N PHE A 61 19.09 -8.07 14.06
CA PHE A 61 19.37 -8.54 15.42
C PHE A 61 19.27 -10.07 15.55
N ILE A 62 18.76 -10.77 14.54
CA ILE A 62 18.53 -12.22 14.57
C ILE A 62 19.60 -12.94 13.74
N PRO A 63 20.15 -14.09 14.21
CA PRO A 63 21.08 -14.88 13.42
C PRO A 63 20.53 -15.25 12.04
N PHE A 64 21.35 -15.05 11.00
CA PHE A 64 20.96 -15.20 9.60
C PHE A 64 20.26 -16.53 9.28
N TYR A 65 20.75 -17.65 9.82
CA TYR A 65 20.20 -18.98 9.57
C TYR A 65 18.74 -19.13 10.02
N PHE A 66 18.37 -18.54 11.15
CA PHE A 66 17.00 -18.58 11.65
C PHE A 66 16.12 -17.54 10.95
N TRP A 67 16.71 -16.40 10.62
CA TRP A 67 16.01 -15.29 9.98
C TRP A 67 15.65 -15.56 8.52
N TRP A 68 16.45 -16.32 7.78
CA TRP A 68 16.23 -16.59 6.35
C TRP A 68 14.84 -17.17 6.09
N THR A 69 14.48 -18.28 6.74
CA THR A 69 13.18 -18.94 6.54
C THR A 69 12.01 -18.06 6.95
N ILE A 70 12.13 -17.37 8.10
CA ILE A 70 11.08 -16.47 8.61
C ILE A 70 10.86 -15.31 7.64
N ARG A 71 11.94 -14.70 7.14
CA ARG A 71 11.88 -13.59 6.18
C ARG A 71 11.12 -13.98 4.92
N TRP A 72 11.32 -15.20 4.41
CA TRP A 72 10.59 -15.69 3.23
C TRP A 72 9.08 -15.75 3.46
N ILE A 73 8.63 -16.35 4.59
CA ILE A 73 7.20 -16.39 4.95
C ILE A 73 6.63 -14.98 5.12
N LEU A 74 7.36 -14.09 5.81
CA LEU A 74 6.90 -12.72 6.05
C LEU A 74 6.79 -11.92 4.75
N ASN A 75 7.73 -12.07 3.82
CA ASN A 75 7.66 -11.43 2.50
C ASN A 75 6.48 -11.95 1.67
N LEU A 76 6.19 -13.26 1.74
CA LEU A 76 4.98 -13.81 1.11
C LEU A 76 3.71 -13.22 1.72
N GLY A 77 3.64 -13.06 3.04
CA GLY A 77 2.53 -12.40 3.72
C GLY A 77 2.33 -10.95 3.25
N ILE A 78 3.42 -10.17 3.16
CA ILE A 78 3.38 -8.80 2.62
C ILE A 78 2.87 -8.79 1.17
N LEU A 79 3.34 -9.74 0.34
CA LEU A 79 2.93 -9.83 -1.07
C LEU A 79 1.44 -10.18 -1.20
N VAL A 80 0.92 -11.07 -0.35
CA VAL A 80 -0.52 -11.38 -0.31
C VAL A 80 -1.33 -10.16 0.10
N LEU A 81 -0.91 -9.44 1.15
CA LEU A 81 -1.56 -8.20 1.57
C LEU A 81 -1.52 -7.14 0.45
N LEU A 82 -0.41 -7.07 -0.28
CA LEU A 82 -0.25 -6.20 -1.44
C LEU A 82 -1.29 -6.50 -2.52
N ILE A 83 -1.43 -7.77 -2.90
CA ILE A 83 -2.43 -8.20 -3.90
C ILE A 83 -3.86 -7.88 -3.43
N ILE A 84 -4.18 -8.15 -2.17
CA ILE A 84 -5.53 -7.88 -1.61
C ILE A 84 -5.84 -6.38 -1.68
N GLY A 85 -4.89 -5.52 -1.31
CA GLY A 85 -5.12 -4.09 -1.34
C GLY A 85 -5.19 -3.52 -2.75
N ILE A 86 -4.41 -4.06 -3.71
CA ILE A 86 -4.57 -3.72 -5.14
C ILE A 86 -5.97 -4.15 -5.61
N SER A 87 -6.40 -5.36 -5.27
CA SER A 87 -7.74 -5.85 -5.64
C SER A 87 -8.85 -4.96 -5.08
N ASN A 88 -8.71 -4.46 -3.85
CA ASN A 88 -9.64 -3.53 -3.23
C ASN A 88 -9.61 -2.17 -3.94
N ALA A 89 -8.42 -1.68 -4.30
CA ALA A 89 -8.26 -0.42 -5.02
C ALA A 89 -8.87 -0.48 -6.44
N VAL A 90 -8.62 -1.55 -7.18
CA VAL A 90 -9.23 -1.80 -8.50
C VAL A 90 -10.75 -1.92 -8.38
N GLY A 91 -11.24 -2.53 -7.30
CA GLY A 91 -12.66 -2.62 -6.99
C GLY A 91 -13.29 -1.31 -6.49
N GLY A 92 -12.52 -0.24 -6.32
CA GLY A 92 -13.01 1.04 -5.79
C GLY A 92 -13.46 1.00 -4.33
N LYS A 93 -12.94 0.04 -3.55
CA LYS A 93 -13.32 -0.25 -2.16
C LYS A 93 -12.24 0.19 -1.18
N GLU A 94 -12.62 0.98 -0.18
CA GLU A 94 -11.77 1.34 0.97
C GLU A 94 -11.85 0.25 2.05
N ALA A 95 -11.36 -0.96 1.71
CA ALA A 95 -11.42 -2.10 2.62
C ALA A 95 -10.11 -2.28 3.40
N PRO A 96 -10.17 -2.50 4.73
CA PRO A 96 -8.99 -2.70 5.55
C PRO A 96 -8.28 -4.01 5.17
N LEU A 97 -6.96 -3.95 5.05
CA LEU A 97 -6.14 -5.14 4.84
C LEU A 97 -6.25 -6.08 6.05
N PRO A 98 -6.25 -7.41 5.84
CA PRO A 98 -6.22 -8.36 6.94
C PRO A 98 -4.97 -8.14 7.80
N LEU A 99 -5.10 -8.33 9.12
CA LEU A 99 -4.03 -8.17 10.13
C LEU A 99 -3.51 -6.73 10.36
N ILE A 100 -3.39 -5.92 9.31
CA ILE A 100 -2.75 -4.60 9.39
C ILE A 100 -3.69 -3.41 9.13
N GLY A 101 -4.92 -3.66 8.69
CA GLY A 101 -5.85 -2.61 8.28
C GLY A 101 -6.13 -1.56 9.36
N LYS A 102 -6.12 -1.97 10.64
CA LYS A 102 -6.30 -1.09 11.81
C LYS A 102 -5.14 -0.11 12.04
N PHE A 103 -3.94 -0.38 11.54
CA PHE A 103 -2.79 0.52 11.71
C PHE A 103 -2.86 1.73 10.76
N SER A 104 -3.71 1.69 9.73
CA SER A 104 -3.90 2.80 8.80
C SER A 104 -4.48 4.05 9.51
N ASP A 105 -5.28 3.86 10.55
CA ASP A 105 -5.92 4.94 11.33
C ASP A 105 -4.95 5.71 12.24
N VAL A 106 -3.74 5.18 12.46
CA VAL A 106 -2.68 5.86 13.22
C VAL A 106 -2.19 7.12 12.48
N PHE A 107 -2.27 7.11 11.15
CA PHE A 107 -1.79 8.21 10.32
C PHE A 107 -2.87 9.28 10.13
N LYS A 108 -2.72 10.42 10.80
CA LYS A 108 -3.62 11.59 10.73
C LYS A 108 -2.99 12.73 9.92
N PHE A 109 -2.80 12.48 8.63
CA PHE A 109 -2.64 13.51 7.62
C PHE A 109 -3.73 13.33 6.58
#